data_AF-A0A7W4KDM7-F1
#
_entry.id   AF-A0A7W4KDM7-F1
#
_cell.length_a   1.000
_cell.length_b   1.000
_cell.length_c   1.000
_cell.angle_alpha   90.00
_cell.angle_beta   90.00
_cell.angle_gamma   90.00
#
_symmetry.space_group_name_H-M   'P 1'
#
loop_
_entity.id
_entity.type
_entity.pdbx_description
1 polymer ?
#
loop_
_entity_poly.entity_id
_entity_poly.type
_entity_poly.pdbx_seq_one_letter_code
_entity_poly.pdbx_strand_id
1 'polypeptide(L)'
;MTHTLSRLLAAAGLPAPVAADPAIALVTADSRKVRPGALFVAIPGTRADGRAFIPAALAAGAAAIVAPSDVPPDAAPGIPLIHAEEPRHALALLAAAFAGPQPGRVVAVTGTNGKTSTVDFLRQIWGYQSRLAASIGTLGIIAPVALPPIGPILTTPDSVGLADTLAAMARGGITDVAIEASSHGLEQHRLDGLHLTAAGFTNLTRDHLDYHGTLDAYRDAKLALFDRLLPEGALAAANADMEPETLAALRAIAARRRFDLRLVGTQGDTIRLLDSTPLPEGQRLRLEVGGTIQDITLALPGRFQADNALLAAALAAPGADGLAQTLALLPALTGVRGRMERAALLPNNAAAYVDYAHTPDALARLLDALRPHATGRLIVVFGAGGDRDRGKRPLMAQEAARRADIAIVTDDNPRTEDPAAIRREVLAGAPGAIEIGDRARAIAEGLSMLRAGDVLVVAGKGHEQGQTIGTTTLPFDDVSVIRLMAGVAA
;
A
#
# COMPACT_ATOMS: atom_id res chain seq x y z
N MET A 1 27.60 -13.33 -2.12
CA MET A 1 27.75 -14.46 -1.18
C MET A 1 27.44 -15.74 -1.95
N THR A 2 28.02 -16.87 -1.57
CA THR A 2 27.74 -18.18 -2.19
C THR A 2 27.35 -19.18 -1.11
N HIS A 3 26.33 -19.99 -1.38
CA HIS A 3 25.84 -21.05 -0.48
C HIS A 3 25.92 -22.38 -1.19
N THR A 4 26.25 -23.48 -0.51
CA THR A 4 26.04 -24.80 -1.10
C THR A 4 24.54 -25.06 -1.26
N LEU A 5 24.14 -25.79 -2.29
CA LEU A 5 22.74 -26.09 -2.57
C LEU A 5 22.07 -26.79 -1.39
N SER A 6 22.74 -27.79 -0.80
CA SER A 6 22.26 -28.53 0.37
C SER A 6 21.95 -27.61 1.55
N ARG A 7 22.86 -26.68 1.85
CA ARG A 7 22.70 -25.69 2.93
C ARG A 7 21.55 -24.73 2.63
N LEU A 8 21.41 -24.30 1.38
CA LEU A 8 20.34 -23.40 0.97
C LEU A 8 18.96 -24.07 1.06
N LEU A 9 18.82 -25.31 0.59
CA LEU A 9 17.59 -26.10 0.71
C LEU A 9 17.22 -26.34 2.17
N ALA A 10 18.19 -26.72 3.01
CA ALA A 10 17.98 -26.91 4.44
C ALA A 10 17.53 -25.62 5.14
N ALA A 11 18.17 -24.49 4.83
CA ALA A 11 17.78 -23.18 5.36
C ALA A 11 16.39 -22.73 4.90
N ALA A 12 15.97 -23.15 3.70
CA ALA A 12 14.63 -22.92 3.17
C ALA A 12 13.59 -23.96 3.65
N GLY A 13 13.96 -24.93 4.49
CA GLY A 13 13.04 -25.99 4.94
C GLY A 13 12.56 -26.92 3.82
N LEU A 14 13.30 -26.97 2.70
CA LEU A 14 12.99 -27.82 1.55
C LEU A 14 13.75 -29.16 1.64
N PRO A 15 13.21 -30.26 1.06
CA PRO A 15 13.92 -31.51 0.98
C PRO A 15 15.29 -31.35 0.32
N ALA A 16 16.34 -31.88 0.95
CA ALA A 16 17.72 -31.76 0.50
C ALA A 16 18.41 -33.08 0.03
N PRO A 17 17.74 -34.05 -0.64
CA PRO A 17 18.45 -35.18 -1.24
C PRO A 17 19.10 -34.74 -2.55
N VAL A 18 20.26 -34.08 -2.48
CA VAL A 18 21.00 -33.62 -3.66
C VAL A 18 22.13 -34.58 -4.00
N ALA A 19 22.13 -35.09 -5.24
CA ALA A 19 23.20 -35.98 -5.74
C ALA A 19 24.53 -35.23 -5.98
N ALA A 20 24.46 -33.92 -6.21
CA ALA A 20 25.59 -33.01 -6.31
C ALA A 20 25.28 -31.74 -5.52
N ASP A 21 26.29 -31.14 -4.89
CA ASP A 21 26.13 -29.99 -4.00
C ASP A 21 26.88 -28.74 -4.52
N PRO A 22 26.39 -28.12 -5.61
CA PRO A 22 27.07 -26.98 -6.22
C PRO A 22 26.98 -25.72 -5.36
N ALA A 23 27.91 -24.79 -5.59
CA ALA A 23 27.82 -23.44 -5.03
C ALA A 23 26.78 -22.61 -5.80
N ILE A 24 25.80 -22.09 -5.08
CA ILE A 24 24.76 -21.20 -5.56
C ILE A 24 25.17 -19.75 -5.30
N ALA A 25 25.17 -18.93 -6.34
CA ALA A 25 25.57 -17.52 -6.35
C ALA A 25 24.42 -16.56 -6.70
N LEU A 26 23.24 -17.10 -7.05
CA LEU A 26 22.02 -16.36 -7.39
C LEU A 26 20.81 -17.28 -7.26
N VAL A 27 19.66 -16.76 -6.81
CA VAL A 27 18.35 -17.41 -6.93
C VAL A 27 17.47 -16.55 -7.83
N THR A 28 16.84 -17.14 -8.86
CA THR A 28 15.96 -16.38 -9.75
C THR A 28 14.92 -17.25 -10.45
N ALA A 29 13.77 -16.68 -10.78
CA ALA A 29 12.79 -17.27 -11.69
C ALA A 29 12.79 -16.60 -13.09
N ASP A 30 13.72 -15.66 -13.34
CA ASP A 30 13.87 -15.01 -14.64
C ASP A 30 15.08 -15.59 -15.37
N SER A 31 14.83 -16.40 -16.41
CA SER A 31 15.89 -17.06 -17.18
C SER A 31 16.87 -16.07 -17.81
N ARG A 32 16.46 -14.83 -18.07
CA ARG A 32 17.32 -13.77 -18.62
C ARG A 32 18.33 -13.25 -17.60
N LYS A 33 18.12 -13.50 -16.30
CA LYS A 33 19.04 -13.13 -15.21
C LYS A 33 19.97 -14.28 -14.82
N VAL A 34 19.77 -15.47 -15.38
CA VAL A 34 20.61 -16.64 -15.10
C VAL A 34 22.04 -16.38 -15.55
N ARG A 35 22.98 -16.79 -14.72
CA ARG A 35 24.43 -16.73 -14.93
C ARG A 35 25.07 -17.94 -14.24
N PRO A 36 26.35 -18.26 -14.52
CA PRO A 36 27.05 -19.36 -13.87
C PRO A 36 26.86 -19.36 -12.34
N GLY A 37 26.38 -20.48 -11.80
CA GLY A 37 26.11 -20.63 -10.36
C GLY A 37 24.68 -20.27 -9.92
N ALA A 38 23.75 -19.99 -10.84
CA ALA A 38 22.37 -19.66 -10.46
C ALA A 38 21.52 -20.90 -10.13
N LEU A 39 20.66 -20.78 -9.12
CA LEU A 39 19.51 -21.65 -8.90
C LEU A 39 18.31 -21.05 -9.64
N PHE A 40 17.87 -21.71 -10.70
CA PHE A 40 16.71 -21.27 -11.49
C PHE A 40 15.43 -21.95 -11.01
N VAL A 41 14.38 -21.19 -10.73
CA VAL A 41 13.07 -21.72 -10.33
C VAL A 41 12.07 -21.58 -11.49
N ALA A 42 11.71 -22.71 -12.08
CA ALA A 42 10.76 -22.81 -13.17
C ALA A 42 9.32 -22.71 -12.65
N ILE A 43 8.73 -21.52 -12.72
CA ILE A 43 7.40 -21.23 -12.20
C ILE A 43 6.34 -21.32 -13.31
N PRO A 44 5.27 -22.11 -13.16
CA PRO A 44 4.10 -22.04 -14.03
C PRO A 44 3.48 -20.63 -13.97
N GLY A 45 3.40 -19.95 -15.12
CA GLY A 45 2.87 -18.59 -15.23
C GLY A 45 1.56 -18.54 -16.02
N THR A 46 0.84 -17.43 -15.87
CA THR A 46 -0.43 -17.17 -16.57
C THR A 46 -0.25 -16.67 -18.00
N ARG A 47 0.93 -16.09 -18.32
CA ARG A 47 1.28 -15.61 -19.67
C ARG A 47 2.31 -16.48 -20.38
N ALA A 48 3.25 -17.02 -19.61
CA ALA A 48 4.33 -17.87 -20.10
C ALA A 48 4.66 -18.90 -19.03
N ASP A 49 4.99 -20.11 -19.46
CA ASP A 49 5.33 -21.22 -18.58
C ASP A 49 6.83 -21.25 -18.30
N GLY A 50 7.21 -21.11 -17.02
CA GLY A 50 8.61 -21.14 -16.56
C GLY A 50 9.36 -22.40 -16.97
N ARG A 51 8.66 -23.53 -17.14
CA ARG A 51 9.24 -24.82 -17.55
C ARG A 51 9.87 -24.75 -18.94
N ALA A 52 9.29 -23.97 -19.85
CA ALA A 52 9.81 -23.78 -21.21
C ALA A 52 11.19 -23.10 -21.23
N PHE A 53 11.59 -22.44 -20.15
CA PHE A 53 12.86 -21.72 -20.06
C PHE A 53 13.98 -22.50 -19.36
N ILE A 54 13.75 -23.75 -18.95
CA ILE A 54 14.78 -24.62 -18.38
C ILE A 54 15.98 -24.77 -19.34
N PRO A 55 15.80 -25.05 -20.66
CA PRO A 55 16.94 -25.14 -21.59
C PRO A 55 17.77 -23.85 -21.67
N ALA A 56 17.11 -22.70 -21.65
CA ALA A 56 17.79 -21.41 -21.65
C ALA A 56 18.59 -21.17 -20.35
N ALA A 57 18.03 -21.55 -19.20
CA ALA A 57 18.73 -21.48 -17.92
C ALA A 57 19.96 -22.40 -17.88
N LEU A 58 19.86 -23.62 -18.41
CA LEU A 58 21.00 -24.53 -18.55
C LEU A 58 22.11 -23.92 -19.41
N ALA A 59 21.75 -23.41 -20.59
CA ALA A 59 22.70 -22.76 -21.50
C ALA A 59 23.39 -21.54 -20.88
N ALA A 60 22.70 -20.81 -20.00
CA ALA A 60 23.23 -19.67 -19.26
C ALA A 60 24.05 -20.04 -18.01
N GLY A 61 24.19 -21.33 -17.69
CA GLY A 61 25.03 -21.82 -16.58
C GLY A 61 24.31 -21.96 -15.24
N ALA A 62 23.01 -22.25 -15.24
CA ALA A 62 22.33 -22.66 -14.01
C ALA A 62 23.06 -23.84 -13.36
N ALA A 63 23.29 -23.74 -12.05
CA ALA A 63 23.93 -24.78 -11.25
C ALA A 63 22.92 -25.76 -10.65
N ALA A 64 21.64 -25.39 -10.56
CA ALA A 64 20.54 -26.25 -10.16
C ALA A 64 19.20 -25.67 -10.62
N ILE A 65 18.18 -26.53 -10.71
CA ILE A 65 16.82 -26.18 -11.13
C ILE A 65 15.82 -26.58 -10.04
N VAL A 66 14.85 -25.73 -9.76
CA VAL A 66 13.61 -26.09 -9.03
C VAL A 66 12.45 -26.06 -10.01
N ALA A 67 11.63 -27.11 -10.05
CA ALA A 67 10.50 -27.18 -10.98
C ALA A 67 9.32 -27.98 -10.40
N PRO A 68 8.11 -27.91 -10.99
CA PRO A 68 7.01 -28.79 -10.61
C PRO A 68 7.35 -30.27 -10.76
N SER A 69 6.61 -31.13 -10.06
CA SER A 69 6.80 -32.58 -10.07
C SER A 69 6.49 -33.26 -11.42
N ASP A 70 5.80 -32.57 -12.32
CA ASP A 70 5.52 -33.06 -13.67
C ASP A 70 6.67 -32.83 -14.67
N VAL A 71 7.75 -32.16 -14.23
CA VAL A 71 8.96 -32.01 -15.03
C VAL A 71 9.78 -33.31 -14.98
N PRO A 72 10.18 -33.88 -16.14
CA PRO A 72 10.96 -35.11 -16.17
C PRO A 72 12.34 -34.99 -15.49
N PRO A 73 12.84 -36.05 -14.82
CA PRO A 73 14.16 -36.03 -14.18
C PRO A 73 15.35 -35.72 -15.12
N ASP A 74 15.21 -35.99 -16.40
CA ASP A 74 16.20 -35.76 -17.45
C ASP A 74 16.11 -34.36 -18.08
N ALA A 75 15.17 -33.50 -17.65
CA ALA A 75 15.01 -32.14 -18.14
C ALA A 75 16.17 -31.20 -17.76
N ALA A 76 16.99 -31.57 -16.77
CA ALA A 76 18.17 -30.82 -16.32
C ALA A 76 19.42 -31.74 -16.26
N PRO A 77 19.92 -32.23 -17.40
CA PRO A 77 20.99 -33.20 -17.41
C PRO A 77 22.28 -32.60 -16.84
N GLY A 78 22.93 -33.32 -15.93
CA GLY A 78 24.23 -32.96 -15.36
C GLY A 78 24.19 -31.96 -14.18
N ILE A 79 23.01 -31.48 -13.78
CA ILE A 79 22.85 -30.63 -12.58
C ILE A 79 21.66 -31.09 -11.72
N PRO A 80 21.61 -30.73 -10.42
CA PRO A 80 20.49 -31.07 -9.56
C PRO A 80 19.16 -30.48 -10.05
N LEU A 81 18.12 -31.31 -10.09
CA LEU A 81 16.72 -30.94 -10.27
C LEU A 81 15.95 -31.24 -8.98
N ILE A 82 15.35 -30.21 -8.39
CA ILE A 82 14.53 -30.31 -7.19
C ILE A 82 13.07 -30.14 -7.59
N HIS A 83 12.24 -31.13 -7.30
CA HIS A 83 10.81 -31.01 -7.48
C HIS A 83 10.17 -30.30 -6.30
N ALA A 84 9.31 -29.32 -6.59
CA ALA A 84 8.50 -28.60 -5.63
C ALA A 84 7.03 -28.67 -6.06
N GLU A 85 6.14 -29.00 -5.13
CA GLU A 85 4.69 -28.99 -5.38
C GLU A 85 4.20 -27.58 -5.73
N GLU A 86 4.73 -26.57 -5.03
CA GLU A 86 4.47 -25.15 -5.29
C GLU A 86 5.79 -24.39 -5.53
N PRO A 87 6.26 -24.27 -6.79
CA PRO A 87 7.50 -23.59 -7.10
C PRO A 87 7.54 -22.10 -6.70
N ARG A 88 6.40 -21.40 -6.61
CA ARG A 88 6.38 -19.99 -6.16
C ARG A 88 6.70 -19.88 -4.68
N HIS A 89 6.15 -20.79 -3.88
CA HIS A 89 6.45 -20.93 -2.46
C HIS A 89 7.94 -21.27 -2.27
N ALA A 90 8.45 -22.27 -3.01
CA ALA A 90 9.86 -22.64 -2.97
C ALA A 90 10.79 -21.46 -3.32
N LEU A 91 10.46 -20.68 -4.36
CA LEU A 91 11.20 -19.47 -4.71
C LEU A 91 11.29 -18.49 -3.53
N ALA A 92 10.17 -18.24 -2.84
CA ALA A 92 10.12 -17.28 -1.75
C ALA A 92 11.00 -17.71 -0.56
N LEU A 93 10.96 -18.99 -0.18
CA LEU A 93 11.79 -19.54 0.88
C LEU A 93 13.28 -19.52 0.51
N LEU A 94 13.62 -19.94 -0.72
CA LEU A 94 14.98 -19.93 -1.23
C LEU A 94 15.55 -18.52 -1.34
N ALA A 95 14.74 -17.56 -1.80
CA ALA A 95 15.13 -16.16 -1.89
C ALA A 95 15.45 -15.57 -0.50
N ALA A 96 14.58 -15.81 0.49
CA ALA A 96 14.80 -15.37 1.87
C ALA A 96 16.07 -15.99 2.46
N ALA A 97 16.24 -17.31 2.32
CA ALA A 97 17.41 -18.03 2.81
C ALA A 97 18.71 -17.57 2.15
N PHE A 98 18.67 -17.19 0.86
CA PHE A 98 19.83 -16.71 0.11
C PHE A 98 20.19 -15.24 0.43
N ALA A 99 19.20 -14.37 0.55
CA ALA A 99 19.41 -12.93 0.74
C ALA A 99 20.04 -12.59 2.11
N GLY A 100 19.73 -13.39 3.13
CA GLY A 100 20.32 -13.33 4.47
C GLY A 100 19.35 -12.82 5.54
N PRO A 101 19.82 -11.98 6.49
CA PRO A 101 19.01 -11.60 7.65
C PRO A 101 17.77 -10.79 7.26
N GLN A 102 16.72 -10.85 8.08
CA GLN A 102 15.57 -9.95 7.99
C GLN A 102 15.54 -9.00 9.21
N PRO A 103 14.87 -7.85 9.12
CA PRO A 103 14.61 -6.98 10.26
C PRO A 103 13.90 -7.76 11.38
N GLY A 104 14.18 -7.40 12.64
CA GLY A 104 13.66 -8.12 13.80
C GLY A 104 12.13 -8.05 13.95
N ARG A 105 11.48 -7.08 13.32
CA ARG A 105 10.03 -6.94 13.25
C ARG A 105 9.58 -6.69 11.82
N VAL A 106 8.80 -7.62 11.28
CA VAL A 106 8.17 -7.48 9.97
C VAL A 106 6.67 -7.64 10.14
N VAL A 107 5.92 -6.58 9.80
CA VAL A 107 4.46 -6.53 9.91
C VAL A 107 3.86 -6.40 8.53
N ALA A 108 2.93 -7.28 8.19
CA ALA A 108 2.24 -7.24 6.91
C ALA A 108 0.78 -6.79 7.08
N VAL A 109 0.30 -5.87 6.24
CA VAL A 109 -1.07 -5.36 6.30
C VAL A 109 -1.79 -5.65 4.99
N THR A 110 -2.91 -6.36 5.08
CA THR A 110 -3.81 -6.66 3.96
C THR A 110 -5.14 -5.90 4.11
N GLY A 111 -5.92 -5.96 3.03
CA GLY A 111 -7.24 -5.36 2.92
C GLY A 111 -7.48 -4.76 1.54
N THR A 112 -8.69 -4.27 1.31
CA THR A 112 -9.06 -3.67 0.03
C THR A 112 -8.52 -2.25 -0.03
N ASN A 113 -8.93 -1.41 0.93
CA ASN A 113 -8.49 -0.03 1.07
C ASN A 113 -7.66 0.17 2.34
N GLY A 114 -6.82 1.21 2.39
CA GLY A 114 -6.13 1.62 3.63
C GLY A 114 -4.78 0.99 3.92
N LYS A 115 -4.34 -0.03 3.15
CA LYS A 115 -3.03 -0.69 3.32
C LYS A 115 -1.88 0.32 3.39
N THR A 116 -1.73 1.16 2.37
CA THR A 116 -0.69 2.19 2.29
C THR A 116 -0.71 3.14 3.49
N SER A 117 -1.89 3.63 3.89
CA SER A 117 -2.03 4.49 5.07
C SER A 117 -1.60 3.78 6.35
N THR A 118 -2.11 2.57 6.59
CA THR A 118 -1.78 1.81 7.80
C THR A 118 -0.29 1.47 7.89
N VAL A 119 0.36 1.03 6.81
CA VAL A 119 1.80 0.73 6.84
C VAL A 119 2.65 1.97 7.05
N ASP A 120 2.24 3.11 6.50
CA ASP A 120 2.96 4.36 6.70
C ASP A 120 2.75 4.92 8.11
N PHE A 121 1.53 4.90 8.64
CA PHE A 121 1.27 5.30 10.04
C PHE A 121 1.99 4.39 11.02
N LEU A 122 2.07 3.08 10.75
CA LEU A 122 2.84 2.14 11.57
C LEU A 122 4.33 2.50 11.58
N ARG A 123 4.91 2.81 10.40
CA ARG A 123 6.28 3.32 10.28
C ARG A 123 6.46 4.63 11.06
N GLN A 124 5.54 5.59 10.95
CA GLN A 124 5.61 6.87 11.67
C GLN A 124 5.56 6.66 13.19
N ILE A 125 4.63 5.84 13.69
CA ILE A 125 4.51 5.52 15.12
C ILE A 125 5.81 4.90 15.64
N TRP A 126 6.39 3.93 14.92
CA TRP A 126 7.68 3.37 15.30
C TRP A 126 8.81 4.40 15.28
N GLY A 127 8.80 5.32 14.30
CA GLY A 127 9.73 6.45 14.27
C GLY A 127 9.60 7.35 15.51
N TYR A 128 8.37 7.67 15.93
CA TYR A 128 8.12 8.42 17.17
C TYR A 128 8.48 7.65 18.44
N GLN A 129 8.50 6.32 18.37
CA GLN A 129 9.06 5.43 19.40
C GLN A 129 10.60 5.28 19.28
N SER A 130 11.26 6.13 18.49
CA SER A 130 12.71 6.13 18.28
C SER A 130 13.27 4.83 17.69
N ARG A 131 12.48 4.15 16.84
CA ARG A 131 12.89 2.93 16.13
C ARG A 131 13.31 3.25 14.70
N LEU A 132 14.24 2.46 14.17
CA LEU A 132 14.63 2.53 12.75
C LEU A 132 13.62 1.73 11.92
N ALA A 133 12.61 2.45 11.42
CA ALA A 133 11.46 1.86 10.75
C ALA A 133 11.40 2.17 9.24
N ALA A 134 10.93 1.21 8.45
CA ALA A 134 10.64 1.41 7.03
C ALA A 134 9.22 0.92 6.65
N SER A 135 8.69 1.44 5.56
CA SER A 135 7.49 0.90 4.91
C SER A 135 7.77 0.48 3.46
N ILE A 136 7.10 -0.58 3.02
CA ILE A 136 7.17 -1.12 1.66
C ILE A 136 5.75 -1.24 1.10
N GLY A 137 5.49 -0.63 -0.05
CA GLY A 137 4.16 -0.69 -0.64
C GLY A 137 4.02 0.04 -1.96
N THR A 138 2.81 0.54 -2.21
CA THR A 138 2.45 1.25 -3.45
C THR A 138 3.31 2.50 -3.70
N LEU A 139 3.83 3.12 -2.63
CA LEU A 139 4.72 4.28 -2.72
C LEU A 139 6.21 3.90 -2.85
N GLY A 140 6.52 2.62 -3.04
CA GLY A 140 7.88 2.10 -3.00
C GLY A 140 8.35 1.92 -1.55
N ILE A 141 9.63 2.24 -1.32
CA ILE A 141 10.23 2.20 0.01
C ILE A 141 10.27 3.60 0.61
N ILE A 142 9.86 3.70 1.86
CA ILE A 142 10.14 4.86 2.71
C ILE A 142 10.95 4.37 3.91
N ALA A 143 12.18 4.85 4.03
CA ALA A 143 13.10 4.51 5.13
C ALA A 143 13.94 5.74 5.52
N PRO A 144 14.41 5.83 6.78
CA PRO A 144 15.29 6.92 7.24
C PRO A 144 16.72 6.81 6.69
N VAL A 145 17.06 5.72 6.00
CA VAL A 145 18.37 5.46 5.41
C VAL A 145 18.25 5.27 3.91
N ALA A 146 19.25 5.72 3.16
CA ALA A 146 19.34 5.46 1.73
C ALA A 146 19.53 3.96 1.49
N LEU A 147 18.66 3.39 0.65
CA LEU A 147 18.70 1.98 0.27
C LEU A 147 18.91 1.89 -1.25
N PRO A 148 19.55 0.82 -1.76
CA PRO A 148 19.67 0.62 -3.18
C PRO A 148 18.27 0.56 -3.84
N PRO A 149 18.11 1.10 -5.06
CA PRO A 149 16.84 1.03 -5.77
C PRO A 149 16.46 -0.43 -6.02
N ILE A 150 15.22 -0.78 -5.71
CA ILE A 150 14.65 -2.09 -6.06
C ILE A 150 14.03 -1.99 -7.46
N GLY A 151 13.81 -3.13 -8.10
CA GLY A 151 13.13 -3.26 -9.38
C GLY A 151 11.69 -2.71 -9.40
N PRO A 152 10.86 -3.09 -10.39
CA PRO A 152 9.58 -2.43 -10.64
C PRO A 152 8.69 -2.38 -9.38
N ILE A 153 8.11 -1.20 -9.13
CA ILE A 153 7.27 -0.92 -7.96
C ILE A 153 5.94 -1.64 -8.14
N LEU A 154 5.85 -2.89 -7.65
CA LEU A 154 4.59 -3.56 -7.37
C LEU A 154 4.17 -3.20 -5.94
N THR A 155 2.86 -3.14 -5.66
CA THR A 155 2.35 -2.95 -4.29
C THR A 155 2.94 -3.97 -3.32
N THR A 156 3.14 -5.20 -3.78
CA THR A 156 3.96 -6.22 -3.11
C THR A 156 5.04 -6.66 -4.10
N PRO A 157 6.33 -6.39 -3.86
CA PRO A 157 7.44 -6.82 -4.73
C PRO A 157 7.44 -8.34 -4.96
N ASP A 158 8.13 -8.82 -6.00
CA ASP A 158 8.35 -10.26 -6.19
C ASP A 158 9.21 -10.84 -5.05
N SER A 159 9.13 -12.16 -4.82
CA SER A 159 9.75 -12.78 -3.64
C SER A 159 11.27 -12.59 -3.58
N VAL A 160 11.96 -12.52 -4.72
CA VAL A 160 13.41 -12.29 -4.78
C VAL A 160 13.72 -10.83 -4.42
N GLY A 161 13.07 -9.89 -5.10
CA GLY A 161 13.23 -8.47 -4.81
C GLY A 161 12.90 -8.12 -3.36
N LEU A 162 11.85 -8.72 -2.79
CA LEU A 162 11.45 -8.51 -1.40
C LEU A 162 12.48 -9.04 -0.40
N ALA A 163 13.01 -10.25 -0.62
CA ALA A 163 14.03 -10.85 0.23
C ALA A 163 15.33 -10.03 0.23
N ASP A 164 15.81 -9.64 -0.95
CA ASP A 164 17.01 -8.82 -1.12
C ASP A 164 16.86 -7.46 -0.41
N THR A 165 15.68 -6.87 -0.52
CA THR A 165 15.32 -5.60 0.13
C THR A 165 15.39 -5.69 1.64
N LEU A 166 14.73 -6.69 2.23
CA LEU A 166 14.71 -6.85 3.68
C LEU A 166 16.12 -7.14 4.22
N ALA A 167 16.91 -7.91 3.48
CA ALA A 167 18.29 -8.15 3.85
C ALA A 167 19.17 -6.90 3.75
N ALA A 168 18.96 -6.05 2.75
CA ALA A 168 19.62 -4.75 2.67
C ALA A 168 19.21 -3.83 3.83
N MET A 169 17.91 -3.79 4.18
CA MET A 169 17.38 -3.04 5.32
C MET A 169 17.99 -3.51 6.64
N ALA A 170 17.99 -4.82 6.91
CA ALA A 170 18.55 -5.40 8.12
C ALA A 170 20.06 -5.08 8.25
N ARG A 171 20.82 -5.20 7.16
CA ARG A 171 22.24 -4.81 7.13
C ARG A 171 22.44 -3.30 7.32
N GLY A 172 21.49 -2.49 6.87
CA GLY A 172 21.44 -1.04 7.09
C GLY A 172 20.95 -0.62 8.48
N GLY A 173 20.68 -1.57 9.39
CA GLY A 173 20.26 -1.30 10.76
C GLY A 173 18.76 -1.03 10.94
N ILE A 174 17.94 -1.17 9.90
CA ILE A 174 16.48 -1.09 10.03
C ILE A 174 15.99 -2.28 10.86
N THR A 175 15.25 -1.99 11.92
CA THR A 175 14.76 -2.99 12.89
C THR A 175 13.30 -3.36 12.66
N ASP A 176 12.52 -2.46 12.07
CA ASP A 176 11.08 -2.54 11.95
C ASP A 176 10.62 -2.25 10.51
N VAL A 177 9.83 -3.15 9.92
CA VAL A 177 9.32 -2.97 8.56
C VAL A 177 7.83 -3.27 8.48
N ALA A 178 7.07 -2.33 7.92
CA ALA A 178 5.66 -2.49 7.60
C ALA A 178 5.46 -2.71 6.09
N ILE A 179 4.73 -3.74 5.68
CA ILE A 179 4.63 -4.17 4.27
C ILE A 179 3.16 -4.25 3.85
N GLU A 180 2.84 -3.73 2.67
CA GLU A 180 1.55 -3.97 2.03
C GLU A 180 1.46 -5.41 1.48
N ALA A 181 0.51 -6.19 2.01
CA ALA A 181 0.18 -7.52 1.51
C ALA A 181 -1.04 -7.45 0.58
N SER A 182 -0.79 -7.37 -0.72
CA SER A 182 -1.86 -7.45 -1.72
C SER A 182 -2.42 -8.89 -1.82
N SER A 183 -3.69 -9.05 -2.20
CA SER A 183 -4.27 -10.38 -2.43
C SER A 183 -3.50 -11.15 -3.52
N HIS A 184 -3.11 -10.46 -4.58
CA HIS A 184 -2.24 -11.00 -5.63
C HIS A 184 -0.88 -11.47 -5.07
N GLY A 185 -0.26 -10.69 -4.18
CA GLY A 185 1.00 -11.06 -3.54
C GLY A 185 0.87 -12.31 -2.66
N LEU A 186 -0.23 -12.42 -1.92
CA LEU A 186 -0.52 -13.58 -1.07
C LEU A 186 -0.82 -14.85 -1.87
N GLU A 187 -1.63 -14.75 -2.93
CA GLU A 187 -1.93 -15.88 -3.80
C GLU A 187 -0.70 -16.32 -4.62
N GLN A 188 0.16 -15.39 -5.01
CA GLN A 188 1.39 -15.70 -5.76
C GLN A 188 2.58 -16.04 -4.86
N HIS A 189 2.35 -16.26 -3.56
CA HIS A 189 3.38 -16.65 -2.59
C HIS A 189 4.55 -15.65 -2.46
N ARG A 190 4.33 -14.36 -2.74
CA ARG A 190 5.40 -13.35 -2.72
C ARG A 190 5.95 -13.08 -1.32
N LEU A 191 5.13 -13.29 -0.29
CA LEU A 191 5.46 -13.04 1.12
C LEU A 191 5.87 -14.31 1.88
N ASP A 192 5.90 -15.47 1.22
CA ASP A 192 6.03 -16.76 1.92
C ASP A 192 7.39 -16.95 2.60
N GLY A 193 8.43 -16.22 2.18
CA GLY A 193 9.76 -16.21 2.81
C GLY A 193 9.90 -15.24 4.00
N LEU A 194 8.85 -14.52 4.39
CA LEU A 194 8.94 -13.49 5.43
C LEU A 194 8.83 -14.07 6.85
N HIS A 195 9.67 -13.57 7.75
CA HIS A 195 9.54 -13.82 9.19
C HIS A 195 8.61 -12.79 9.83
N LEU A 196 7.30 -12.98 9.63
CA LEU A 196 6.28 -12.07 10.16
C LEU A 196 6.19 -12.14 11.68
N THR A 197 6.09 -10.98 12.31
CA THR A 197 5.86 -10.84 13.76
C THR A 197 4.45 -10.38 14.09
N ALA A 198 3.77 -9.74 13.14
CA ALA A 198 2.36 -9.36 13.25
C ALA A 198 1.69 -9.23 11.88
N ALA A 199 0.36 -9.27 11.83
CA ALA A 199 -0.41 -8.96 10.62
C ALA A 199 -1.65 -8.10 10.89
N GLY A 200 -1.98 -7.22 9.96
CA GLY A 200 -3.14 -6.32 10.01
C GLY A 200 -4.16 -6.56 8.90
N PHE A 201 -5.46 -6.43 9.18
CA PHE A 201 -6.54 -6.47 8.18
C PHE A 201 -7.40 -5.20 8.28
N THR A 202 -7.35 -4.35 7.25
CA THR A 202 -8.08 -3.07 7.23
C THR A 202 -9.57 -3.23 6.95
N ASN A 203 -9.95 -3.86 5.84
CA ASN A 203 -11.34 -4.07 5.39
C ASN A 203 -11.40 -5.01 4.18
N LEU A 204 -12.58 -5.58 3.91
CA LEU A 204 -12.90 -6.26 2.66
C LEU A 204 -14.12 -5.59 2.00
N THR A 205 -13.95 -5.17 0.75
CA THR A 205 -15.02 -4.66 -0.12
C THR A 205 -14.83 -5.24 -1.51
N ARG A 206 -15.84 -5.19 -2.38
CA ARG A 206 -15.75 -5.69 -3.76
C ARG A 206 -14.63 -4.96 -4.53
N ASP A 207 -13.62 -5.71 -4.95
CA ASP A 207 -12.49 -5.27 -5.78
C ASP A 207 -11.79 -6.51 -6.38
N HIS A 208 -10.98 -6.33 -7.42
CA HIS A 208 -10.13 -7.37 -8.03
C HIS A 208 -10.83 -8.69 -8.45
N LEU A 209 -12.14 -8.66 -8.72
CA LEU A 209 -12.89 -9.85 -9.12
C LEU A 209 -12.59 -10.32 -10.54
N ASP A 210 -12.00 -9.45 -11.37
CA ASP A 210 -11.41 -9.80 -12.66
C ASP A 210 -10.28 -10.84 -12.52
N TYR A 211 -9.60 -10.85 -11.37
CA TYR A 211 -8.54 -11.81 -11.06
C TYR A 211 -9.03 -12.95 -10.17
N HIS A 212 -9.75 -12.65 -9.08
CA HIS A 212 -10.19 -13.64 -8.09
C HIS A 212 -11.47 -14.39 -8.49
N GLY A 213 -12.25 -13.86 -9.45
CA GLY A 213 -13.54 -14.42 -9.87
C GLY A 213 -14.68 -14.15 -8.89
N THR A 214 -14.50 -14.48 -7.61
CA THR A 214 -15.52 -14.33 -6.56
C THR A 214 -15.02 -13.55 -5.35
N LEU A 215 -15.95 -12.97 -4.59
CA LEU A 215 -15.61 -12.29 -3.33
C LEU A 215 -15.01 -13.28 -2.31
N ASP A 216 -15.45 -14.54 -2.35
CA ASP A 216 -14.97 -15.60 -1.46
C ASP A 216 -13.51 -15.95 -1.73
N ALA A 217 -13.13 -16.16 -3.00
CA ALA A 217 -11.74 -16.38 -3.37
C ALA A 217 -10.85 -15.18 -2.98
N TYR A 218 -11.36 -13.95 -3.18
CA TYR A 218 -10.65 -12.74 -2.77
C TYR A 218 -10.46 -12.63 -1.25
N ARG A 219 -11.47 -13.05 -0.47
CA ARG A 219 -11.41 -13.13 1.00
C ARG A 219 -10.37 -14.15 1.43
N ASP A 220 -10.42 -15.36 0.88
CA ASP A 220 -9.52 -16.47 1.19
C ASP A 220 -8.06 -16.10 0.88
N ALA A 221 -7.81 -15.45 -0.26
CA ALA A 221 -6.50 -14.95 -0.63
C ALA A 221 -5.92 -13.98 0.42
N LYS A 222 -6.75 -13.13 1.05
CA LYS A 222 -6.30 -12.23 2.12
C LYS A 222 -6.13 -12.94 3.45
N LEU A 223 -7.05 -13.84 3.79
CA LEU A 223 -6.99 -14.63 5.03
C LEU A 223 -5.77 -15.56 5.06
N ALA A 224 -5.22 -15.95 3.90
CA ALA A 224 -3.96 -16.68 3.81
C ALA A 224 -2.78 -15.99 4.52
N LEU A 225 -2.79 -14.65 4.65
CA LEU A 225 -1.81 -13.93 5.46
C LEU A 225 -1.82 -14.41 6.92
N PHE A 226 -3.02 -14.60 7.47
CA PHE A 226 -3.22 -15.03 8.86
C PHE A 226 -3.13 -16.53 8.99
N ASP A 227 -3.73 -17.28 8.07
CA ASP A 227 -3.81 -18.74 8.21
C ASP A 227 -2.50 -19.45 7.88
N ARG A 228 -1.79 -18.98 6.84
CA ARG A 228 -0.57 -19.62 6.33
C ARG A 228 0.70 -18.97 6.86
N LEU A 229 0.79 -17.63 6.79
CA LEU A 229 2.06 -16.92 6.94
C LEU A 229 2.34 -16.42 8.36
N LEU A 230 1.32 -15.93 9.08
CA LEU A 230 1.52 -15.40 10.42
C LEU A 230 1.84 -16.55 11.41
N PRO A 231 2.97 -16.51 12.15
CA PRO A 231 3.32 -17.55 13.10
C PRO A 231 2.27 -17.73 14.19
N GLU A 232 2.09 -18.97 14.64
CA GLU A 232 1.19 -19.27 15.76
C GLU A 232 1.53 -18.44 17.00
N GLY A 233 0.53 -17.92 17.70
CA GLY A 233 0.73 -17.06 18.88
C GLY A 233 1.11 -15.61 18.58
N ALA A 234 1.34 -15.24 17.31
CA ALA A 234 1.71 -13.88 16.95
C ALA A 234 0.53 -12.89 17.06
N LEU A 235 0.87 -11.60 16.97
CA LEU A 235 -0.10 -10.50 16.99
C LEU A 235 -0.88 -10.42 15.67
N ALA A 236 -2.20 -10.45 15.75
CA ALA A 236 -3.09 -10.11 14.65
C ALA A 236 -3.91 -8.88 15.03
N ALA A 237 -4.11 -7.94 14.11
CA ALA A 237 -5.00 -6.81 14.34
C ALA A 237 -5.98 -6.61 13.17
N ALA A 238 -7.20 -6.19 13.48
CA ALA A 238 -8.22 -5.98 12.45
C ALA A 238 -9.22 -4.87 12.83
N ASN A 239 -9.77 -4.20 11.82
CA ASN A 239 -10.92 -3.34 12.01
C ASN A 239 -12.19 -4.18 12.21
N ALA A 240 -12.82 -4.09 13.37
CA ALA A 240 -14.04 -4.81 13.70
C ALA A 240 -15.27 -4.33 12.91
N ASP A 241 -15.20 -3.17 12.25
CA ASP A 241 -16.27 -2.61 11.44
C ASP A 241 -16.28 -3.17 10.00
N MET A 242 -15.41 -4.14 9.68
CA MET A 242 -15.36 -4.77 8.35
C MET A 242 -16.53 -5.74 8.09
N GLU A 243 -16.59 -6.29 6.88
CA GLU A 243 -17.61 -7.26 6.49
C GLU A 243 -17.68 -8.46 7.49
N PRO A 244 -18.87 -8.78 8.03
CA PRO A 244 -19.00 -9.72 9.16
C PRO A 244 -18.45 -11.12 8.91
N GLU A 245 -18.64 -11.66 7.71
CA GLU A 245 -18.19 -12.99 7.32
C GLU A 245 -16.66 -13.09 7.34
N THR A 246 -15.97 -12.05 6.87
CA THR A 246 -14.51 -11.93 6.91
C THR A 246 -14.01 -11.83 8.33
N LEU A 247 -14.66 -11.01 9.17
CA LEU A 247 -14.29 -10.90 10.57
C LEU A 247 -14.50 -12.22 11.33
N ALA A 248 -15.60 -12.93 11.04
CA ALA A 248 -15.88 -14.25 11.62
C ALA A 248 -14.83 -15.29 11.22
N ALA A 249 -14.46 -15.34 9.93
CA ALA A 249 -13.40 -16.22 9.45
C ALA A 249 -12.04 -15.88 10.08
N LEU A 250 -11.70 -14.60 10.21
CA LEU A 250 -10.48 -14.17 10.89
C LEU A 250 -10.47 -14.57 12.37
N ARG A 251 -11.60 -14.43 13.09
CA ARG A 251 -11.74 -14.88 14.48
C ARG A 251 -11.55 -16.40 14.61
N ALA A 252 -12.09 -17.18 13.68
CA ALA A 252 -11.89 -18.63 13.66
C ALA A 252 -10.42 -19.02 13.44
N ILE A 253 -9.72 -18.34 12.51
CA ILE A 253 -8.27 -18.52 12.30
C ILE A 253 -7.50 -18.13 13.55
N ALA A 254 -7.81 -16.97 14.14
CA ALA A 254 -7.13 -16.48 15.34
C ALA A 254 -7.29 -17.43 16.53
N ALA A 255 -8.48 -18.00 16.74
CA ALA A 255 -8.70 -19.00 17.78
C ALA A 255 -7.88 -20.28 17.52
N ARG A 256 -7.90 -20.79 16.28
CA ARG A 256 -7.14 -22.00 15.90
C ARG A 256 -5.62 -21.81 15.99
N ARG A 257 -5.12 -20.62 15.63
CA ARG A 257 -3.69 -20.27 15.61
C ARG A 257 -3.23 -19.53 16.88
N ARG A 258 -4.10 -19.42 17.88
CA ARG A 258 -3.84 -18.79 19.19
C ARG A 258 -3.28 -17.36 19.10
N PHE A 259 -3.73 -16.56 18.15
CA PHE A 259 -3.23 -15.18 18.00
C PHE A 259 -3.64 -14.28 19.16
N ASP A 260 -2.76 -13.32 19.50
CA ASP A 260 -3.16 -12.11 20.20
C ASP A 260 -3.95 -11.26 19.20
N LEU A 261 -5.27 -11.45 19.14
CA LEU A 261 -6.15 -10.73 18.22
C LEU A 261 -6.61 -9.40 18.83
N ARG A 262 -6.20 -8.29 18.23
CA ARG A 262 -6.57 -6.92 18.62
C ARG A 262 -7.60 -6.34 17.65
N LEU A 263 -8.79 -6.02 18.16
CA LEU A 263 -9.86 -5.44 17.36
C LEU A 263 -10.01 -3.94 17.63
N VAL A 264 -10.04 -3.16 16.54
CA VAL A 264 -10.21 -1.69 16.56
C VAL A 264 -11.49 -1.27 15.86
N GLY A 265 -11.89 0.00 15.98
CA GLY A 265 -13.08 0.55 15.34
C GLY A 265 -14.26 0.70 16.30
N THR A 266 -15.45 0.98 15.79
CA THR A 266 -16.64 1.18 16.66
C THR A 266 -17.06 -0.11 17.35
N GLN A 267 -16.88 -1.26 16.68
CA GLN A 267 -17.12 -2.59 17.23
C GLN A 267 -15.85 -3.22 17.83
N GLY A 268 -14.77 -2.44 17.99
CA GLY A 268 -13.52 -2.90 18.58
C GLY A 268 -13.66 -3.21 20.08
N ASP A 269 -12.79 -4.09 20.58
CA ASP A 269 -12.66 -4.42 22.01
C ASP A 269 -11.30 -3.99 22.58
N THR A 270 -10.29 -3.78 21.72
CA THR A 270 -8.93 -3.41 22.11
C THR A 270 -8.75 -1.90 22.06
N ILE A 271 -9.20 -1.28 20.96
CA ILE A 271 -9.30 0.17 20.82
C ILE A 271 -10.68 0.49 20.24
N ARG A 272 -11.61 0.87 21.11
CA ARG A 272 -12.97 1.19 20.67
C ARG A 272 -13.08 2.66 20.32
N LEU A 273 -13.57 2.95 19.12
CA LEU A 273 -13.92 4.31 18.70
C LEU A 273 -15.36 4.60 19.15
N LEU A 274 -15.52 5.47 20.14
CA LEU A 274 -16.83 5.86 20.68
C LEU A 274 -17.47 6.97 19.85
N ASP A 275 -16.67 7.94 19.41
CA ASP A 275 -17.12 9.05 18.57
C ASP A 275 -15.99 9.56 17.68
N SER A 276 -16.36 10.07 16.51
CA SER A 276 -15.45 10.70 15.55
C SER A 276 -16.09 11.99 15.05
N THR A 277 -15.77 13.09 15.70
CA THR A 277 -16.26 14.43 15.33
C THR A 277 -15.36 15.02 14.24
N PRO A 278 -15.86 15.25 13.01
CA PRO A 278 -15.09 15.89 11.95
C PRO A 278 -14.74 17.33 12.29
N LEU A 279 -13.53 17.76 11.92
CA LEU A 279 -13.03 19.13 11.99
C LEU A 279 -12.45 19.53 10.62
N PRO A 280 -12.39 20.82 10.26
CA PRO A 280 -11.74 21.24 9.01
C PRO A 280 -10.32 20.71 8.86
N GLU A 281 -9.56 20.69 9.95
CA GLU A 281 -8.16 20.27 10.01
C GLU A 281 -7.94 18.77 10.23
N GLY A 282 -9.00 17.96 10.37
CA GLY A 282 -8.91 16.55 10.69
C GLY A 282 -10.14 16.04 11.43
N GLN A 283 -9.96 15.36 12.56
CA GLN A 283 -11.08 14.84 13.35
C GLN A 283 -10.69 14.70 14.82
N ARG A 284 -11.66 14.89 15.72
CA ARG A 284 -11.53 14.55 17.13
C ARG A 284 -12.11 13.16 17.36
N LEU A 285 -11.29 12.28 17.90
CA LEU A 285 -11.64 10.91 18.22
C LEU A 285 -11.83 10.78 19.72
N ARG A 286 -12.96 10.19 20.12
CA ARG A 286 -13.18 9.74 21.49
C ARG A 286 -12.97 8.23 21.53
N LEU A 287 -11.95 7.78 22.25
CA LEU A 287 -11.51 6.39 22.26
C LEU A 287 -11.68 5.78 23.65
N GLU A 288 -12.08 4.52 23.71
CA GLU A 288 -12.06 3.69 24.91
C GLU A 288 -10.99 2.60 24.79
N VAL A 289 -10.09 2.54 25.77
CA VAL A 289 -9.00 1.55 25.85
C VAL A 289 -8.82 1.12 27.30
N GLY A 290 -8.90 -0.18 27.56
CA GLY A 290 -8.75 -0.72 28.92
C GLY A 290 -9.73 -0.11 29.94
N GLY A 291 -10.94 0.25 29.51
CA GLY A 291 -11.96 0.90 30.35
C GLY A 291 -11.72 2.40 30.60
N THR A 292 -10.66 2.99 30.02
CA THR A 292 -10.40 4.44 30.09
C THR A 292 -10.82 5.12 28.81
N ILE A 293 -11.48 6.26 28.93
CA ILE A 293 -11.89 7.10 27.80
C ILE A 293 -10.91 8.27 27.65
N GLN A 294 -10.45 8.52 26.43
CA GLN A 294 -9.59 9.65 26.09
C GLN A 294 -10.01 10.30 24.76
N ASP A 295 -9.80 11.61 24.67
CA ASP A 295 -10.00 12.37 23.44
C ASP A 295 -8.66 12.66 22.77
N ILE A 296 -8.57 12.38 21.47
CA ILE A 296 -7.38 12.60 20.64
C ILE A 296 -7.79 13.40 19.41
N THR A 297 -7.01 14.41 19.05
CA THR A 297 -7.18 15.10 17.77
C THR A 297 -6.27 14.47 16.74
N LEU A 298 -6.85 13.89 15.70
CA LEU A 298 -6.14 13.31 14.57
C LEU A 298 -6.16 14.30 13.40
N ALA A 299 -4.99 14.77 12.99
CA ALA A 299 -4.82 15.74 11.89
C ALA A 299 -5.02 15.14 10.48
N LEU A 300 -5.87 14.12 10.37
CA LEU A 300 -6.18 13.40 9.14
C LEU A 300 -7.70 13.44 8.94
N PRO A 301 -8.20 13.83 7.75
CA PRO A 301 -9.63 13.84 7.48
C PRO A 301 -10.15 12.44 7.11
N GLY A 302 -11.45 12.25 7.20
CA GLY A 302 -12.15 11.04 6.83
C GLY A 302 -12.09 9.95 7.90
N ARG A 303 -13.25 9.38 8.23
CA ARG A 303 -13.39 8.31 9.22
C ARG A 303 -12.45 7.12 8.96
N PHE A 304 -12.25 6.75 7.70
CA PHE A 304 -11.35 5.66 7.34
C PHE A 304 -9.88 5.92 7.72
N GLN A 305 -9.42 7.17 7.82
CA GLN A 305 -8.08 7.47 8.30
C GLN A 305 -7.95 7.23 9.80
N ALA A 306 -9.01 7.49 10.58
CA ALA A 306 -9.05 7.08 11.99
C ALA A 306 -8.92 5.57 12.09
N ASP A 307 -9.72 4.81 11.34
CA ASP A 307 -9.64 3.34 11.37
C ASP A 307 -8.23 2.83 11.02
N ASN A 308 -7.59 3.40 10.00
CA ASN A 308 -6.21 3.06 9.60
C ASN A 308 -5.19 3.39 10.69
N ALA A 309 -5.33 4.55 11.35
CA ALA A 309 -4.44 4.99 12.43
C ALA A 309 -4.61 4.17 13.70
N LEU A 310 -5.85 3.81 14.06
CA LEU A 310 -6.13 2.93 15.20
C LEU A 310 -5.59 1.52 14.94
N LEU A 311 -5.73 0.99 13.72
CA LEU A 311 -5.14 -0.30 13.35
C LEU A 311 -3.60 -0.26 13.44
N ALA A 312 -2.98 0.80 12.95
CA ALA A 312 -1.53 0.99 13.08
C ALA A 312 -1.09 1.08 14.56
N ALA A 313 -1.84 1.78 15.42
CA ALA A 313 -1.56 1.84 16.85
C ALA A 313 -1.68 0.46 17.52
N ALA A 314 -2.71 -0.32 17.19
CA ALA A 314 -2.88 -1.67 17.70
C ALA A 314 -1.72 -2.60 17.31
N LEU A 315 -1.18 -2.46 16.09
CA LEU A 315 -0.01 -3.20 15.61
C LEU A 315 1.31 -2.72 16.24
N ALA A 316 1.43 -1.42 16.51
CA ALA A 316 2.66 -0.83 17.06
C ALA A 316 2.83 -1.08 18.56
N ALA A 317 1.73 -1.19 19.31
CA ALA A 317 1.78 -1.30 20.77
C ALA A 317 2.45 -2.62 21.22
N PRO A 318 3.39 -2.59 22.18
CA PRO A 318 4.07 -3.79 22.68
C PRO A 318 3.14 -4.74 23.47
N GLY A 319 1.95 -4.27 23.87
CA GLY A 319 0.96 -4.99 24.66
C GLY A 319 -0.16 -4.04 25.10
N ALA A 320 -1.09 -4.53 25.93
CA ALA A 320 -2.22 -3.74 26.43
C ALA A 320 -1.76 -2.45 27.16
N ASP A 321 -0.74 -2.55 28.02
CA ASP A 321 -0.20 -1.40 28.78
C ASP A 321 0.46 -0.34 27.88
N GLY A 322 0.89 -0.74 26.67
CA GLY A 322 1.53 0.12 25.69
C GLY A 322 0.55 0.88 24.78
N LEU A 323 -0.74 0.52 24.80
CA LEU A 323 -1.74 1.13 23.90
C LEU A 323 -1.92 2.61 24.19
N ALA A 324 -2.00 3.01 25.45
CA ALA A 324 -2.19 4.41 25.83
C ALA A 324 -1.02 5.30 25.35
N GLN A 325 0.23 4.87 25.57
CA GLN A 325 1.40 5.63 25.09
C GLN A 325 1.47 5.66 23.56
N THR A 326 1.07 4.58 22.90
CA THR A 326 1.04 4.51 21.42
C THR A 326 -0.02 5.45 20.86
N LEU A 327 -1.20 5.51 21.47
CA LEU A 327 -2.29 6.40 21.06
C LEU A 327 -1.95 7.87 21.23
N ALA A 328 -1.17 8.22 22.25
CA ALA A 328 -0.68 9.59 22.45
C ALA A 328 0.20 10.11 21.28
N LEU A 329 0.69 9.22 20.40
CA LEU A 329 1.46 9.58 19.21
C LEU A 329 0.58 9.90 17.99
N LEU A 330 -0.70 9.52 17.99
CA LEU A 330 -1.59 9.72 16.85
C LEU A 330 -1.75 11.18 16.41
N PRO A 331 -1.79 12.19 17.31
CA PRO A 331 -1.82 13.60 16.91
C PRO A 331 -0.64 14.04 16.04
N ALA A 332 0.52 13.37 16.15
CA ALA A 332 1.71 13.68 15.38
C ALA A 332 1.73 13.01 14.00
N LEU A 333 0.77 12.13 13.69
CA LEU A 333 0.71 11.49 12.38
C LEU A 333 0.49 12.52 11.27
N THR A 334 1.23 12.33 10.19
CA THR A 334 1.10 13.11 8.96
C THR A 334 0.46 12.26 7.87
N GLY A 335 -0.33 12.90 7.01
CA GLY A 335 -1.01 12.21 5.91
C GLY A 335 -0.03 11.63 4.90
N VAL A 336 -0.50 10.61 4.17
CA VAL A 336 0.26 10.01 3.09
C VAL A 336 0.24 10.92 1.87
N ARG A 337 1.39 11.08 1.21
CA ARG A 337 1.54 11.92 0.02
C ARG A 337 0.44 11.65 -1.02
N GLY A 338 -0.29 12.70 -1.39
CA GLY A 338 -1.37 12.63 -2.38
C GLY A 338 -2.61 11.81 -1.99
N ARG A 339 -2.83 11.53 -0.69
CA ARG A 339 -3.99 10.79 -0.17
C ARG A 339 -4.69 11.58 0.94
N MET A 340 -5.63 12.45 0.56
CA MET A 340 -6.20 13.49 1.43
C MET A 340 -5.12 14.20 2.24
N GLU A 341 -4.03 14.55 1.57
CA GLU A 341 -2.88 15.21 2.19
C GLU A 341 -3.26 16.64 2.53
N ARG A 342 -3.20 17.00 3.82
CA ARG A 342 -3.42 18.38 4.25
C ARG A 342 -2.24 19.24 3.81
N ALA A 343 -2.45 20.05 2.78
CA ALA A 343 -1.44 20.94 2.24
C ALA A 343 -1.30 22.21 3.09
N ALA A 344 -2.41 22.78 3.56
CA ALA A 344 -2.42 23.97 4.41
C ALA A 344 -3.62 24.00 5.37
N LEU A 345 -3.42 24.66 6.50
CA LEU A 345 -4.47 25.18 7.38
C LEU A 345 -4.32 26.70 7.40
N LEU A 346 -5.33 27.42 6.94
CA LEU A 346 -5.30 28.88 6.85
C LEU A 346 -5.56 29.52 8.22
N PRO A 347 -5.17 30.79 8.44
CA PRO A 347 -5.41 31.50 9.72
C PRO A 347 -6.89 31.60 10.13
N ASN A 348 -7.82 31.45 9.18
CA ASN A 348 -9.27 31.43 9.41
C ASN A 348 -9.82 30.00 9.68
N ASN A 349 -8.95 29.02 9.91
CA ASN A 349 -9.26 27.60 10.09
C ASN A 349 -9.89 26.89 8.88
N ALA A 350 -9.86 27.48 7.69
CA ALA A 350 -10.15 26.75 6.47
C ALA A 350 -8.99 25.81 6.11
N ALA A 351 -9.30 24.62 5.59
CA ALA A 351 -8.28 23.62 5.25
C ALA A 351 -8.20 23.38 3.75
N ALA A 352 -6.99 23.11 3.25
CA ALA A 352 -6.74 22.75 1.86
C ALA A 352 -6.08 21.37 1.79
N TYR A 353 -6.67 20.48 0.99
CA TYR A 353 -6.23 19.09 0.81
C TYR A 353 -5.85 18.79 -0.64
N VAL A 354 -5.00 17.78 -0.83
CA VAL A 354 -4.62 17.23 -2.13
C VAL A 354 -4.90 15.72 -2.17
N ASP A 355 -5.48 15.23 -3.26
CA ASP A 355 -5.78 13.80 -3.43
C ASP A 355 -5.63 13.30 -4.88
N TYR A 356 -5.29 12.02 -5.04
CA TYR A 356 -5.10 11.36 -6.33
C TYR A 356 -6.40 10.94 -7.06
N ALA A 357 -7.57 11.24 -6.51
CA ALA A 357 -8.85 10.87 -7.12
C ALA A 357 -9.01 11.45 -8.55
N HIS A 358 -8.85 10.59 -9.56
CA HIS A 358 -8.88 10.94 -10.99
C HIS A 358 -9.90 10.11 -11.79
N THR A 359 -10.88 9.52 -11.10
CA THR A 359 -12.00 8.75 -11.66
C THR A 359 -13.30 9.18 -10.98
N PRO A 360 -14.48 9.00 -11.60
CA PRO A 360 -15.76 9.41 -11.01
C PRO A 360 -15.99 8.83 -9.60
N ASP A 361 -15.81 7.51 -9.43
CA ASP A 361 -15.98 6.83 -8.14
C ASP A 361 -15.00 7.37 -7.08
N ALA A 362 -13.71 7.46 -7.42
CA ALA A 362 -12.71 8.00 -6.49
C ALA A 362 -13.02 9.45 -6.08
N LEU A 363 -13.46 10.29 -7.02
CA LEU A 363 -13.80 11.69 -6.75
C LEU A 363 -15.06 11.79 -5.88
N ALA A 364 -16.07 10.98 -6.16
CA ALA A 364 -17.28 10.85 -5.34
C ALA A 364 -16.92 10.50 -3.89
N ARG A 365 -16.13 9.44 -3.69
CA ARG A 365 -15.71 8.96 -2.37
C ARG A 365 -14.86 10.00 -1.63
N LEU A 366 -13.98 10.71 -2.34
CA LEU A 366 -13.18 11.80 -1.78
C LEU A 366 -14.07 12.92 -1.24
N LEU A 367 -15.02 13.39 -2.05
CA LEU A 367 -15.90 14.49 -1.67
C LEU A 367 -16.86 14.09 -0.55
N ASP A 368 -17.44 12.87 -0.60
CA ASP A 368 -18.28 12.34 0.47
C ASP A 368 -17.53 12.22 1.80
N ALA A 369 -16.24 11.87 1.75
CA ALA A 369 -15.41 11.77 2.95
C ALA A 369 -14.97 13.12 3.51
N LEU A 370 -14.78 14.15 2.67
CA LEU A 370 -14.41 15.50 3.10
C LEU A 370 -15.61 16.36 3.50
N ARG A 371 -16.80 16.07 2.97
CA ARG A 371 -18.00 16.86 3.24
C ARG A 371 -18.27 17.09 4.72
N PRO A 372 -18.17 16.08 5.62
CA PRO A 372 -18.39 16.30 7.05
C PRO A 372 -17.38 17.26 7.70
N HIS A 373 -16.19 17.44 7.11
CA HIS A 373 -15.13 18.31 7.60
C HIS A 373 -15.35 19.79 7.23
N ALA A 374 -16.18 20.05 6.22
CA ALA A 374 -16.53 21.38 5.78
C ALA A 374 -17.86 21.80 6.42
N THR A 375 -17.78 22.57 7.52
CA THR A 375 -18.97 23.16 8.16
C THR A 375 -19.56 24.31 7.34
N GLY A 376 -18.74 24.93 6.47
CA GLY A 376 -19.14 25.85 5.43
C GLY A 376 -19.24 25.15 4.08
N ARG A 377 -18.46 25.59 3.11
CA ARG A 377 -18.45 25.08 1.73
C ARG A 377 -17.34 24.07 1.48
N LEU A 378 -17.63 23.09 0.62
CA LEU A 378 -16.63 22.20 0.02
C LEU A 378 -16.35 22.69 -1.40
N ILE A 379 -15.11 23.08 -1.65
CA ILE A 379 -14.62 23.57 -2.94
C ILE A 379 -13.71 22.50 -3.53
N VAL A 380 -13.91 22.16 -4.80
CA VAL A 380 -13.08 21.19 -5.52
C VAL A 380 -12.42 21.81 -6.75
N VAL A 381 -11.11 21.64 -6.88
CA VAL A 381 -10.34 21.92 -8.10
C VAL A 381 -9.92 20.59 -8.70
N PHE A 382 -10.29 20.33 -9.95
CA PHE A 382 -9.97 19.06 -10.60
C PHE A 382 -9.87 19.20 -12.12
N GLY A 383 -9.23 18.22 -12.75
CA GLY A 383 -9.12 18.12 -14.20
C GLY A 383 -9.17 16.67 -14.67
N ALA A 384 -8.98 16.47 -15.97
CA ALA A 384 -8.84 15.14 -16.56
C ALA A 384 -7.59 15.09 -17.43
N GLY A 385 -6.93 13.93 -17.46
CA GLY A 385 -5.79 13.72 -18.34
C GLY A 385 -6.21 13.52 -19.80
N GLY A 386 -5.42 14.04 -20.73
CA GLY A 386 -5.48 13.68 -22.15
C GLY A 386 -4.82 12.33 -22.43
N ASP A 387 -5.04 11.77 -23.62
CA ASP A 387 -4.64 10.44 -24.07
C ASP A 387 -5.06 9.32 -23.10
N ARG A 388 -6.25 9.50 -22.52
CA ARG A 388 -6.87 8.63 -21.52
C ARG A 388 -8.36 8.48 -21.81
N ASP A 389 -9.02 7.66 -21.01
CA ASP A 389 -10.47 7.46 -21.09
C ASP A 389 -11.22 8.81 -21.07
N ARG A 390 -11.92 9.09 -22.18
CA ARG A 390 -12.74 10.29 -22.37
C ARG A 390 -14.11 10.14 -21.73
N GLY A 391 -14.63 8.92 -21.63
CA GLY A 391 -15.96 8.62 -21.10
C GLY A 391 -16.12 9.04 -19.65
N LYS A 392 -15.03 9.03 -18.87
CA LYS A 392 -15.06 9.48 -17.48
C LYS A 392 -15.16 10.99 -17.29
N ARG A 393 -14.81 11.81 -18.29
CA ARG A 393 -14.68 13.29 -18.16
C ARG A 393 -15.97 13.96 -17.67
N PRO A 394 -17.12 13.80 -18.35
CA PRO A 394 -18.38 14.40 -17.88
C PRO A 394 -18.86 13.74 -16.58
N LEU A 395 -18.63 12.44 -16.39
CA LEU A 395 -19.04 11.74 -15.17
C LEU A 395 -18.32 12.28 -13.93
N MET A 396 -17.02 12.56 -14.02
CA MET A 396 -16.27 13.19 -12.92
C MET A 396 -16.88 14.55 -12.53
N ALA A 397 -17.24 15.38 -13.52
CA ALA A 397 -17.84 16.66 -13.26
C ALA A 397 -19.24 16.55 -12.64
N GLN A 398 -20.05 15.57 -13.05
CA GLN A 398 -21.34 15.29 -12.42
C GLN A 398 -21.17 14.94 -10.94
N GLU A 399 -20.21 14.08 -10.60
CA GLU A 399 -19.93 13.70 -9.21
C GLU A 399 -19.46 14.91 -8.38
N ALA A 400 -18.66 15.81 -8.97
CA ALA A 400 -18.22 17.05 -8.36
C ALA A 400 -19.39 18.02 -8.09
N ALA A 401 -20.21 18.29 -9.11
CA ALA A 401 -21.36 19.21 -8.99
C ALA A 401 -22.40 18.71 -7.97
N ARG A 402 -22.53 17.38 -7.80
CA ARG A 402 -23.46 16.79 -6.85
C ARG A 402 -23.00 16.89 -5.38
N ARG A 403 -21.69 16.97 -5.12
CA ARG A 403 -21.10 16.82 -3.77
C ARG A 403 -20.32 18.03 -3.26
N ALA A 404 -19.84 18.89 -4.16
CA ALA A 404 -19.16 20.12 -3.81
C ALA A 404 -20.08 21.32 -4.04
N ASP A 405 -19.94 22.36 -3.23
CA ASP A 405 -20.67 23.62 -3.41
C ASP A 405 -20.10 24.44 -4.57
N ILE A 406 -18.79 24.31 -4.81
CA ILE A 406 -18.07 24.97 -5.89
C ILE A 406 -17.15 23.98 -6.56
N ALA A 407 -17.28 23.84 -7.88
CA ALA A 407 -16.41 23.03 -8.71
C ALA A 407 -15.61 23.95 -9.66
N ILE A 408 -14.30 23.76 -9.70
CA ILE A 408 -13.37 24.46 -10.58
C ILE A 408 -12.70 23.42 -11.49
N VAL A 409 -12.96 23.52 -12.80
CA VAL A 409 -12.39 22.65 -13.83
C VAL A 409 -11.12 23.29 -14.37
N THR A 410 -10.02 22.53 -14.34
CA THR A 410 -8.68 22.98 -14.74
C THR A 410 -7.92 21.91 -15.52
N ASP A 411 -6.71 22.23 -15.95
CA ASP A 411 -5.81 21.29 -16.61
C ASP A 411 -5.20 20.31 -15.59
N ASP A 412 -5.21 19.02 -15.93
CA ASP A 412 -4.41 17.97 -15.25
C ASP A 412 -3.13 17.76 -16.07
N ASN A 413 -2.98 16.62 -16.74
CA ASN A 413 -1.96 16.34 -17.73
C ASN A 413 -2.62 16.29 -19.12
N PRO A 414 -2.70 17.40 -19.88
CA PRO A 414 -3.30 17.41 -21.21
C PRO A 414 -2.62 16.48 -22.22
N ARG A 415 -1.31 16.21 -22.05
CA ARG A 415 -0.52 15.42 -23.00
C ARG A 415 -0.69 15.96 -24.42
N THR A 416 -0.98 15.11 -25.41
CA THR A 416 -1.07 15.52 -26.80
C THR A 416 -2.44 16.08 -27.20
N GLU A 417 -3.43 16.03 -26.32
CA GLU A 417 -4.76 16.62 -26.55
C GLU A 417 -4.78 18.12 -26.27
N ASP A 418 -5.68 18.85 -26.95
CA ASP A 418 -5.98 20.26 -26.66
C ASP A 418 -6.59 20.38 -25.24
N PRO A 419 -5.94 21.10 -24.30
CA PRO A 419 -6.44 21.29 -22.94
C PRO A 419 -7.85 21.89 -22.91
N ALA A 420 -8.16 22.83 -23.81
CA ALA A 420 -9.47 23.47 -23.86
C ALA A 420 -10.57 22.50 -24.34
N ALA A 421 -10.23 21.53 -25.20
CA ALA A 421 -11.15 20.47 -25.58
C ALA A 421 -11.45 19.54 -24.40
N ILE A 422 -10.43 19.14 -23.62
CA ILE A 422 -10.62 18.32 -22.41
C ILE A 422 -11.54 19.03 -21.42
N ARG A 423 -11.29 20.30 -21.10
CA ARG A 423 -12.12 21.05 -20.15
C ARG A 423 -13.56 21.19 -20.62
N ARG A 424 -13.81 21.43 -21.90
CA ARG A 424 -15.18 21.44 -22.47
C ARG A 424 -15.91 20.11 -22.27
N GLU A 425 -15.23 18.98 -22.45
CA GLU A 425 -15.82 17.66 -22.23
C GLU A 425 -16.12 17.38 -20.75
N VAL A 426 -15.25 17.85 -19.84
CA VAL A 426 -15.50 17.78 -18.40
C VAL A 426 -16.71 18.67 -18.04
N LEU A 427 -16.73 19.92 -18.50
CA LEU A 427 -17.80 20.90 -18.24
C LEU A 427 -19.18 20.45 -18.75
N ALA A 428 -19.25 19.59 -19.77
CA ALA A 428 -20.50 19.00 -20.21
C ALA A 428 -21.25 18.26 -19.09
N GLY A 429 -20.53 17.76 -18.07
CA GLY A 429 -21.12 17.14 -16.88
C GLY A 429 -21.43 18.10 -15.73
N ALA A 430 -20.91 19.34 -15.75
CA ALA A 430 -21.19 20.38 -14.76
C ALA A 430 -21.11 21.78 -15.41
N PRO A 431 -22.15 22.21 -16.17
CA PRO A 431 -22.11 23.47 -16.90
C PRO A 431 -21.98 24.74 -16.04
N GLY A 432 -22.29 24.64 -14.73
CA GLY A 432 -22.14 25.73 -13.76
C GLY A 432 -20.77 25.79 -13.07
N ALA A 433 -19.85 24.88 -13.39
CA ALA A 433 -18.51 24.89 -12.81
C ALA A 433 -17.66 26.04 -13.38
N ILE A 434 -16.74 26.54 -12.57
CA ILE A 434 -15.80 27.59 -12.95
C ILE A 434 -14.70 26.97 -13.82
N GLU A 435 -14.42 27.55 -14.99
CA GLU A 435 -13.33 27.09 -15.85
C GLU A 435 -12.08 27.96 -15.69
N ILE A 436 -10.96 27.35 -15.28
CA ILE A 436 -9.65 28.02 -15.23
C ILE A 436 -8.59 27.05 -15.75
N GLY A 437 -8.07 27.29 -16.97
CA GLY A 437 -7.11 26.39 -17.59
C GLY A 437 -5.81 26.19 -16.79
N ASP A 438 -5.16 27.30 -16.41
CA ASP A 438 -3.93 27.24 -15.62
C ASP A 438 -4.20 26.67 -14.21
N ARG A 439 -3.55 25.55 -13.89
CA ARG A 439 -3.78 24.81 -12.65
C ARG A 439 -3.38 25.58 -11.41
N ALA A 440 -2.28 26.33 -11.44
CA ALA A 440 -1.87 27.14 -10.30
C ALA A 440 -2.87 28.28 -10.04
N ARG A 441 -3.38 28.92 -11.10
CA ARG A 441 -4.44 29.93 -10.99
C ARG A 441 -5.75 29.34 -10.49
N ALA A 442 -6.12 28.14 -10.91
CA ALA A 442 -7.32 27.46 -10.40
C ALA A 442 -7.21 27.16 -8.89
N ILE A 443 -6.03 26.73 -8.44
CA ILE A 443 -5.73 26.51 -7.02
C ILE A 443 -5.78 27.85 -6.26
N ALA A 444 -5.16 28.90 -6.79
CA ALA A 444 -5.16 30.24 -6.18
C ALA A 444 -6.59 30.78 -6.03
N GLU A 445 -7.42 30.62 -7.07
CA GLU A 445 -8.83 31.00 -7.03
C GLU A 445 -9.57 30.23 -5.93
N GLY A 446 -9.43 28.90 -5.90
CA GLY A 446 -10.04 28.08 -4.86
C GLY A 446 -9.63 28.48 -3.44
N LEU A 447 -8.34 28.78 -3.22
CA LEU A 447 -7.82 29.29 -1.95
C LEU A 447 -8.40 30.67 -1.59
N SER A 448 -8.50 31.58 -2.56
CA SER A 448 -9.03 32.93 -2.34
C SER A 448 -10.51 32.94 -1.92
N MET A 449 -11.26 31.89 -2.29
CA MET A 449 -12.66 31.74 -1.95
C MET A 449 -12.87 31.31 -0.50
N LEU A 450 -11.86 30.72 0.17
CA LEU A 450 -12.03 30.04 1.45
C LEU A 450 -12.42 30.99 2.58
N ARG A 451 -13.53 30.67 3.23
CA ARG A 451 -14.01 31.28 4.48
C ARG A 451 -13.82 30.30 5.65
N ALA A 452 -13.99 30.80 6.87
CA ALA A 452 -13.92 29.95 8.06
C ALA A 452 -14.93 28.78 7.94
N GLY A 453 -14.46 27.56 8.20
CA GLY A 453 -15.26 26.34 8.06
C GLY A 453 -15.31 25.75 6.64
N ASP A 454 -14.76 26.43 5.64
CA ASP A 454 -14.66 25.88 4.28
C ASP A 454 -13.50 24.88 4.17
N VAL A 455 -13.62 23.95 3.22
CA VAL A 455 -12.55 23.03 2.82
C VAL A 455 -12.34 23.13 1.31
N LEU A 456 -11.08 23.27 0.90
CA LEU A 456 -10.65 23.10 -0.49
C LEU A 456 -10.04 21.72 -0.67
N VAL A 457 -10.35 21.06 -1.78
CA VAL A 457 -9.61 19.88 -2.24
C VAL A 457 -9.17 20.01 -3.68
N VAL A 458 -7.89 19.75 -3.94
CA VAL A 458 -7.30 19.67 -5.27
C VAL A 458 -7.13 18.19 -5.63
N ALA A 459 -7.88 17.73 -6.62
CA ALA A 459 -7.94 16.33 -7.01
C ALA A 459 -7.24 16.06 -8.36
N GLY A 460 -6.87 14.80 -8.58
CA GLY A 460 -6.35 14.29 -9.85
C GLY A 460 -4.90 13.82 -9.76
N LYS A 461 -3.98 14.74 -9.41
CA LYS A 461 -2.52 14.49 -9.46
C LYS A 461 -1.96 13.84 -8.21
N GLY A 462 -2.53 14.11 -7.04
CA GLY A 462 -2.08 13.51 -5.77
C GLY A 462 -0.59 13.72 -5.48
N HIS A 463 0.20 12.66 -5.67
CA HIS A 463 1.65 12.64 -5.39
C HIS A 463 2.52 13.00 -6.60
N GLU A 464 1.93 13.17 -7.79
CA GLU A 464 2.66 13.50 -9.02
C GLU A 464 3.31 14.89 -8.94
N GLN A 465 4.58 15.00 -9.36
CA GLN A 465 5.39 16.22 -9.29
C GLN A 465 5.62 16.90 -10.66
N GLY A 466 4.77 16.63 -11.65
CA GLY A 466 4.89 17.29 -12.95
C GLY A 466 3.59 17.36 -13.74
N GLN A 467 3.50 18.31 -14.66
CA GLN A 467 2.37 18.52 -15.57
C GLN A 467 2.81 18.28 -17.01
N THR A 468 2.20 17.31 -17.69
CA THR A 468 2.59 16.93 -19.05
C THR A 468 1.77 17.66 -20.10
N ILE A 469 2.44 18.46 -20.94
CA ILE A 469 1.87 19.22 -22.07
C ILE A 469 2.64 18.83 -23.33
N GLY A 470 1.94 18.31 -24.34
CA GLY A 470 2.54 17.62 -25.47
C GLY A 470 3.38 16.43 -24.99
N THR A 471 4.68 16.47 -25.28
CA THR A 471 5.68 15.48 -24.85
C THR A 471 6.57 15.98 -23.71
N THR A 472 6.29 17.17 -23.16
CA THR A 472 7.13 17.81 -22.14
C THR A 472 6.43 17.77 -20.78
N THR A 473 7.12 17.29 -19.76
CA THR A 473 6.65 17.34 -18.36
C THR A 473 7.31 18.51 -17.65
N LEU A 474 6.52 19.52 -17.30
CA LEU A 474 6.95 20.68 -16.54
C LEU A 474 6.85 20.38 -15.03
N PRO A 475 7.76 20.88 -14.17
CA PRO A 475 7.65 20.70 -12.72
C PRO A 475 6.35 21.32 -12.18
N PHE A 476 5.55 20.53 -11.46
CA PHE A 476 4.31 20.99 -10.84
C PHE A 476 3.89 20.07 -9.70
N ASP A 477 3.72 20.61 -8.49
CA ASP A 477 3.30 19.86 -7.31
C ASP A 477 2.16 20.62 -6.60
N ASP A 478 0.96 20.01 -6.57
CA ASP A 478 -0.25 20.65 -6.02
C ASP A 478 -0.03 21.13 -4.57
N VAL A 479 0.67 20.33 -3.75
CA VAL A 479 0.91 20.66 -2.34
C VAL A 479 1.87 21.84 -2.19
N SER A 480 2.96 21.84 -2.95
CA SER A 480 3.95 22.93 -2.95
C SER A 480 3.33 24.24 -3.40
N VAL A 481 2.45 24.21 -4.43
CA VAL A 481 1.70 25.37 -4.89
C VAL A 481 0.79 25.90 -3.79
N ILE A 482 0.00 25.02 -3.14
CA ILE A 482 -0.89 25.41 -2.04
C ILE A 482 -0.09 26.00 -0.86
N ARG A 483 0.99 25.34 -0.41
CA ARG A 483 1.82 25.82 0.70
C ARG A 483 2.42 27.19 0.43
N LEU A 484 2.98 27.37 -0.77
CA LEU A 484 3.55 28.64 -1.21
C LEU A 484 2.49 29.76 -1.18
N MET A 485 1.30 29.51 -1.72
CA MET A 485 0.21 30.49 -1.77
C MET A 485 -0.39 30.78 -0.38
N ALA A 486 -0.40 29.78 0.50
CA ALA A 486 -0.90 29.90 1.87
C ALA A 486 0.11 30.52 2.85
N GLY A 487 1.36 30.76 2.42
CA GLY A 487 2.43 31.26 3.30
C GLY A 487 2.89 30.24 4.35
N VAL A 488 2.67 28.95 4.11
CA VAL A 488 3.12 27.84 4.98
C VAL A 488 4.50 27.40 4.48
N ALA A 489 5.47 27.26 5.39
CA ALA A 489 6.80 26.76 5.03
C ALA A 489 6.70 25.38 4.34
N ALA A 490 7.50 25.18 3.30
CA ALA A 490 7.48 24.00 2.44
C ALA A 490 7.82 22.71 3.18
#